data_AF-A0A1W9UYG0-F1
#
_entry.id   AF-A0A1W9UYG0-F1
#
_cell.length_a   1.000
_cell.length_b   1.000
_cell.length_c   1.000
_cell.angle_alpha   90.00
_cell.angle_beta   90.00
_cell.angle_gamma   90.00
#
_symmetry.space_group_name_H-M   'P 1'
#
loop_
_entity.id
_entity.type
_entity.pdbx_description
1 polymer ?
#
loop_
_entity_poly.entity_id
_entity_poly.type
_entity_poly.pdbx_seq_one_letter_code
_entity_poly.pdbx_strand_id
1 'polypeptide(L)'
;MDDIILRMYTNPKRIFNLPDQAETWVEVDEDARYEIRSADHFSRCGWTPFEGWQVKGRVTRVVIRGKDVYKNGKVLAEKGSGLNVRTLRQAQDNGLEG
;
A
#
# COMPACT_ATOMS: atom_id res chain seq x y z
N MET A 1 2.40 -14.62 9.26
CA MET A 1 1.73 -13.61 8.42
C MET A 1 0.80 -12.73 9.25
N ASP A 2 0.00 -13.32 10.13
CA ASP A 2 -1.03 -12.62 10.93
C ASP A 2 -0.52 -11.42 11.73
N ASP A 3 0.66 -11.52 12.34
CA ASP A 3 1.25 -10.42 13.10
C ASP A 3 1.52 -9.15 12.27
N ILE A 4 1.86 -9.33 10.98
CA ILE A 4 2.06 -8.23 10.03
C ILE A 4 0.72 -7.60 9.71
N ILE A 5 -0.31 -8.39 9.38
CA ILE A 5 -1.66 -7.89 9.10
C ILE A 5 -2.24 -7.15 10.31
N LEU A 6 -2.08 -7.73 11.50
CA LEU A 6 -2.54 -7.13 12.75
C LEU A 6 -1.93 -5.74 12.99
N ARG A 7 -0.63 -5.58 12.72
CA ARG A 7 0.10 -4.32 12.97
C ARG A 7 0.00 -3.32 11.82
N MET A 8 -0.10 -3.77 10.58
CA MET A 8 -0.06 -2.92 9.38
C MET A 8 -1.43 -2.62 8.77
N TYR A 9 -2.49 -3.34 9.17
CA TYR A 9 -3.86 -3.10 8.70
C TYR A 9 -4.87 -3.01 9.86
N THR A 10 -5.03 -4.08 10.63
CA THR A 10 -6.13 -4.20 11.60
C THR A 10 -6.06 -3.16 12.73
N ASN A 11 -4.92 -3.04 13.41
CA ASN A 11 -4.76 -2.08 14.50
C ASN A 11 -4.77 -0.62 14.02
N PRO A 12 -4.06 -0.22 12.96
CA PRO A 12 -4.17 1.13 12.41
C PRO A 12 -5.61 1.51 12.07
N LYS A 13 -6.34 0.62 11.37
CA LYS A 13 -7.74 0.84 11.02
C LYS A 13 -8.62 1.06 12.26
N ARG A 14 -8.47 0.23 13.28
CA ARG A 14 -9.21 0.34 14.54
C ARG A 14 -8.87 1.60 15.34
N ILE A 15 -7.59 1.90 15.54
CA ILE A 15 -7.12 3.01 16.39
C ILE A 15 -7.51 4.36 15.78
N PHE A 16 -7.37 4.50 14.46
CA PHE A 16 -7.65 5.75 13.75
C PHE A 16 -9.04 5.79 13.11
N ASN A 17 -9.87 4.77 13.35
CA ASN A 17 -11.22 4.62 12.80
C ASN A 17 -11.28 4.81 11.27
N LEU A 18 -10.35 4.17 10.55
CA LEU A 18 -10.27 4.27 9.10
C LEU A 18 -11.38 3.44 8.43
N PRO A 19 -11.98 3.93 7.33
CA PRO A 19 -13.00 3.18 6.60
C PRO A 19 -12.40 1.97 5.88
N ASP A 20 -13.28 1.06 5.46
CA ASP A 20 -12.91 0.03 4.50
C ASP A 20 -12.63 0.62 3.12
N GLN A 21 -11.71 -0.02 2.41
CA GLN A 21 -11.41 0.28 1.01
C GLN A 21 -11.78 -0.94 0.19
N ALA A 22 -12.96 -0.91 -0.44
CA ALA A 22 -13.41 -1.99 -1.30
C ALA A 22 -12.39 -2.26 -2.43
N GLU A 23 -12.29 -3.52 -2.85
CA GLU A 23 -11.47 -3.96 -3.99
C GLU A 23 -10.01 -3.46 -3.93
N THR A 24 -9.42 -3.50 -2.73
CA THR A 24 -8.06 -3.01 -2.48
C THR A 24 -7.21 -4.11 -1.83
N TRP A 25 -6.07 -4.44 -2.43
CA TRP A 25 -5.15 -5.45 -1.93
C TRP A 25 -3.72 -5.25 -2.44
N VAL A 26 -2.79 -5.99 -1.85
CA VAL A 26 -1.37 -6.04 -2.22
C VAL A 26 -0.99 -7.48 -2.52
N GLU A 27 -0.30 -7.71 -3.64
CA GLU A 27 0.30 -8.99 -3.99
C GLU A 27 1.80 -8.93 -3.71
N VAL A 28 2.32 -9.95 -3.03
CA VAL A 28 3.71 -10.07 -2.61
C VAL A 28 4.25 -11.40 -3.10
N ASP A 29 5.42 -11.39 -3.74
CA ASP A 29 6.24 -12.57 -3.94
C ASP A 29 7.09 -12.78 -2.69
N GLU A 30 6.73 -13.76 -1.87
CA GLU A 30 7.42 -14.06 -0.59
C GLU A 30 8.78 -14.74 -0.78
N ASP A 31 9.09 -15.22 -1.99
CA ASP A 31 10.32 -15.94 -2.29
C ASP A 31 11.39 -15.09 -2.96
N ALA A 32 10.98 -13.99 -3.61
CA ALA A 32 11.89 -13.02 -4.20
C ALA A 32 12.94 -12.52 -3.21
N ARG A 33 14.21 -12.59 -3.62
CA ARG A 33 15.36 -12.03 -2.90
C ARG A 33 15.98 -10.90 -3.71
N TYR A 34 16.33 -9.82 -3.05
CA TYR A 34 16.97 -8.68 -3.69
C TYR A 34 17.76 -7.84 -2.69
N GLU A 35 18.66 -7.03 -3.22
CA GLU A 35 19.42 -6.03 -2.47
C GLU A 35 18.64 -4.72 -2.46
N ILE A 36 18.49 -4.08 -1.30
CA ILE A 36 17.90 -2.75 -1.21
C ILE A 36 18.88 -1.73 -1.82
N ARG A 37 18.39 -1.00 -2.82
CA ARG A 37 19.10 0.11 -3.44
C ARG A 37 18.24 1.36 -3.45
N SER A 38 18.76 2.48 -2.97
CA SER A 38 18.06 3.78 -2.99
C SER A 38 17.64 4.18 -4.41
N ALA A 39 18.42 3.81 -5.43
CA ALA A 39 18.11 4.06 -6.83
C ALA A 39 16.80 3.41 -7.31
N ASP A 40 16.34 2.34 -6.64
CA ASP A 40 15.09 1.63 -6.98
C ASP A 40 13.87 2.21 -6.25
N HIS A 41 14.05 3.20 -5.36
CA HIS A 41 12.98 3.81 -4.60
C HIS A 41 12.33 4.98 -5.34
N PHE A 42 11.01 5.15 -5.18
CA PHE A 42 10.29 6.32 -5.73
C PHE A 42 10.48 7.61 -4.92
N SER A 43 11.10 7.54 -3.73
CA SER A 43 11.33 8.71 -2.89
C SER A 43 12.36 9.63 -3.53
N ARG A 44 12.11 10.95 -3.46
CA ARG A 44 13.04 11.98 -3.94
C ARG A 44 14.27 12.16 -3.04
N CYS A 45 14.31 11.52 -1.87
CA CYS A 45 15.41 11.69 -0.91
C CYS A 45 16.74 11.14 -1.42
N GLY A 46 16.73 10.16 -2.34
CA GLY A 46 17.94 9.63 -2.96
C GLY A 46 18.87 8.84 -2.02
N TRP A 47 18.42 8.46 -0.83
CA TRP A 47 19.18 7.63 0.11
C TRP A 47 18.24 6.73 0.92
N THR A 48 18.80 5.66 1.50
CA THR A 48 18.13 4.79 2.47
C THR A 48 19.14 4.28 3.49
N PRO A 49 18.82 4.19 4.79
CA PRO A 49 19.72 3.61 5.78
C PRO A 49 19.92 2.10 5.59
N PHE A 50 19.12 1.46 4.73
CA PHE A 50 19.14 0.02 4.45
C PHE A 50 19.91 -0.33 3.16
N GLU A 51 20.70 0.59 2.61
CA GLU A 51 21.46 0.38 1.37
C GLU A 51 22.33 -0.88 1.48
N GLY A 52 22.30 -1.73 0.45
CA GLY A 52 23.08 -2.98 0.40
C GLY A 52 22.51 -4.14 1.21
N TRP A 53 21.40 -3.97 1.94
CA TRP A 53 20.79 -5.08 2.69
C TRP A 53 20.16 -6.10 1.76
N GLN A 54 20.43 -7.39 1.99
CA GLN A 54 19.77 -8.49 1.30
C GLN A 54 18.47 -8.87 2.01
N VAL A 55 17.34 -8.76 1.32
CA VAL A 55 16.00 -9.01 1.88
C VAL A 55 15.23 -10.05 1.07
N LYS A 56 14.18 -10.60 1.68
CA LYS A 56 13.24 -11.56 1.08
C LYS A 56 11.81 -11.02 1.16
N GLY A 57 11.03 -11.19 0.10
CA GLY A 57 9.67 -10.68 -0.01
C GLY A 57 9.62 -9.38 -0.83
N ARG A 58 8.92 -9.37 -1.96
CA ARG A 58 8.81 -8.20 -2.85
C ARG A 58 7.37 -7.94 -3.25
N VAL A 59 6.92 -6.70 -3.13
CA VAL A 59 5.62 -6.28 -3.66
C VAL A 59 5.66 -6.36 -5.18
N THR A 60 4.72 -7.09 -5.78
CA THR A 60 4.63 -7.27 -7.23
C THR A 60 3.50 -6.46 -7.84
N ARG A 61 2.40 -6.27 -7.10
CA ARG A 61 1.22 -5.53 -7.55
C ARG A 61 0.47 -4.90 -6.38
N VAL A 62 -0.10 -3.72 -6.61
CA VAL A 62 -1.02 -3.06 -5.70
C VAL A 62 -2.26 -2.67 -6.47
N VAL A 63 -3.42 -3.05 -5.96
CA VAL A 63 -4.73 -2.67 -6.50
C VAL A 63 -5.43 -1.79 -5.48
N ILE A 64 -5.95 -0.66 -5.93
CA ILE A 64 -6.75 0.25 -5.10
C ILE A 64 -8.06 0.52 -5.83
N ARG A 65 -9.19 0.22 -5.18
CA ARG A 65 -10.55 0.40 -5.73
C ARG A 65 -10.68 -0.20 -7.14
N GLY A 66 -10.28 -1.46 -7.26
CA GLY A 66 -10.37 -2.24 -8.51
C GLY A 66 -9.35 -1.87 -9.60
N LYS A 67 -8.44 -0.90 -9.35
CA LYS A 67 -7.46 -0.43 -10.35
C LYS A 67 -6.03 -0.75 -9.96
N ASP A 68 -5.25 -1.27 -10.92
CA ASP A 68 -3.80 -1.45 -10.77
C ASP A 68 -3.13 -0.08 -10.60
N VAL A 69 -2.56 0.19 -9.42
CA VAL A 69 -1.85 1.44 -9.12
C VAL A 69 -0.34 1.27 -9.08
N TYR A 70 0.12 0.04 -8.91
CA TYR A 70 1.52 -0.34 -8.99
C TYR A 70 1.63 -1.77 -9.54
N LYS A 71 2.60 -2.00 -10.42
CA LYS A 71 2.89 -3.33 -10.95
C LYS A 71 4.33 -3.43 -11.43
N ASN A 72 5.02 -4.51 -11.06
CA ASN A 72 6.36 -4.85 -11.57
C ASN A 72 7.36 -3.67 -11.53
N GLY A 73 7.47 -2.98 -10.39
CA GLY A 73 8.41 -1.87 -10.25
C GLY A 73 7.95 -0.53 -10.83
N LYS A 74 6.71 -0.40 -11.31
CA LYS A 74 6.19 0.84 -11.89
C LYS A 74 4.93 1.31 -11.16
N VAL A 75 4.88 2.61 -10.88
CA VAL A 75 3.64 3.29 -10.44
C VAL A 75 2.78 3.57 -11.67
N LEU A 76 1.52 3.14 -11.62
CA LEU A 76 0.52 3.28 -12.68
C LEU A 76 -0.55 4.31 -12.31
N ALA A 77 -0.65 4.68 -11.03
CA ALA A 77 -1.59 5.69 -10.58
C ALA A 77 -1.26 7.08 -11.12
N GLU A 78 -2.29 7.79 -11.56
CA GLU A 78 -2.19 9.20 -11.92
C GLU A 78 -2.14 10.09 -10.67
N LYS A 79 -1.49 11.26 -10.80
CA LYS A 79 -1.50 12.28 -9.75
C LYS A 79 -2.94 12.72 -9.46
N GLY A 80 -3.31 12.78 -8.18
CA GLY A 80 -4.66 13.17 -7.76
C GLY A 80 -5.68 12.03 -7.72
N SER A 81 -5.31 10.80 -8.09
CA SER A 81 -6.20 9.63 -7.98
C SER A 81 -6.52 9.19 -6.54
N GLY A 82 -5.84 9.75 -5.54
CA GLY A 82 -6.12 9.52 -4.12
C GLY A 82 -7.39 10.22 -3.64
N LEU A 83 -8.06 9.63 -2.65
CA LEU A 83 -9.26 10.19 -2.02
C LEU A 83 -9.00 10.46 -0.54
N ASN A 84 -9.64 11.49 0.00
CA ASN A 84 -9.63 11.73 1.44
C ASN A 84 -10.48 10.67 2.15
N VAL A 85 -9.85 9.81 2.95
CA VAL A 85 -10.56 8.72 3.63
C VAL A 85 -11.56 9.20 4.69
N ARG A 86 -11.43 10.42 5.21
CA ARG A 86 -12.42 10.98 6.15
C ARG A 86 -13.76 11.26 5.46
N THR A 87 -13.74 11.69 4.20
CA THR A 87 -14.98 11.96 3.45
C THR A 87 -15.64 10.66 3.00
N LEU A 88 -14.87 9.63 2.67
CA LEU A 88 -15.39 8.28 2.41
C LEU A 88 -16.09 7.71 3.63
N ARG A 89 -15.49 7.87 4.82
CA ARG A 89 -16.10 7.44 6.07
C ARG A 89 -17.47 8.09 6.30
N GLN A 90 -17.56 9.40 6.09
CA GLN A 90 -18.84 10.13 6.21
C GLN A 90 -19.89 9.61 5.23
N ALA A 91 -19.51 9.27 3.99
CA ALA A 91 -20.43 8.69 3.02
C ALA A 91 -20.94 7.30 3.44
N GLN A 92 -20.06 6.46 4.00
CA GLN A 92 -20.41 5.14 4.53
C GLN A 92 -21.33 5.23 5.76
N ASP A 93 -21.01 6.12 6.71
CA ASP A 93 -21.83 6.34 7.91
C ASP A 93 -23.22 6.91 7.54
N ASN A 94 -23.32 7.67 6.44
CA ASN A 94 -24.57 8.25 5.94
C ASN A 94 -25.39 7.30 5.03
N GLY A 95 -24.92 6.07 4.76
CA GLY A 95 -25.63 5.09 3.94
C GLY A 95 -25.78 5.49 2.46
N LEU A 96 -24.83 6.25 1.92
CA LEU A 96 -24.90 6.82 0.56
C LEU A 96 -24.16 6.01 -0.52
N GLU A 97 -23.72 4.78 -0.24
CA GLU A 97 -23.06 3.93 -1.25
C GLU A 97 -24.07 2.93 -1.86
N GLY A 98 -24.38 3.14 -3.13
CA GLY A 98 -25.02 2.18 -4.05
C GLY A 98 -24.11 1.90 -5.23
#